data_AF-A0A7S9GPZ3-F1
#
_entry.id   AF-A0A7S9GPZ3-F1
#
_cell.length_a   1.000
_cell.length_b   1.000
_cell.length_c   1.000
_cell.angle_alpha   90.00
_cell.angle_beta   90.00
_cell.angle_gamma   90.00
#
_symmetry.space_group_name_H-M   'P 1'
#
loop_
_entity.id
_entity.type
_entity.pdbx_description
1 polymer ?
#
loop_
_entity_poly.entity_id
_entity_poly.type
_entity_poly.pdbx_seq_one_letter_code
_entity_poly.pdbx_strand_id
1 'polypeptide(L)'
;MFRTTLSIAIAAVATAAFTSAASAGCNVCYTPPPQPCTTCYQVQTVPPQYRTVEQTVMVSPGHVIAHRTPAQYRTVMVPRTVMVAPEGVAYERIPPQYATQQRVEMVSPGYSYYQPVQPTCSTCGGYGYGY
;
A
#
# COMPACT_ATOMS: atom_id res chain seq x y z
N MET A 1 11.73 82.55 40.37
CA MET A 1 11.36 82.85 41.77
C MET A 1 9.89 82.51 41.93
N PHE A 2 9.62 81.49 42.75
CA PHE A 2 8.36 80.88 43.23
C PHE A 2 7.07 81.73 43.09
N ARG A 3 5.88 81.17 42.80
CA ARG A 3 5.08 80.34 43.74
C ARG A 3 3.93 79.54 43.06
N THR A 4 3.81 78.29 43.52
CA THR A 4 2.63 77.39 43.67
C THR A 4 1.30 78.10 43.95
N THR A 5 0.11 77.66 43.49
CA THR A 5 -0.74 76.52 43.97
C THR A 5 -1.96 76.35 43.01
N LEU A 6 -2.28 75.19 42.43
CA LEU A 6 -3.12 74.06 42.92
C LEU A 6 -4.59 74.37 43.30
N SER A 7 -5.53 73.61 42.71
CA SER A 7 -6.90 73.18 43.15
C SER A 7 -8.00 73.52 42.13
N ILE A 8 -8.41 72.62 41.21
CA ILE A 8 -9.33 71.46 41.31
C ILE A 8 -10.80 71.84 41.60
N ALA A 9 -11.69 71.59 40.64
CA ALA A 9 -12.94 70.78 40.76
C ALA A 9 -13.86 71.01 39.54
N ILE A 10 -14.71 70.11 39.01
CA ILE A 10 -15.01 68.68 39.12
C ILE A 10 -15.94 68.36 37.92
N ALA A 11 -15.76 67.17 37.33
CA ALA A 11 -16.70 66.33 36.57
C ALA A 11 -17.54 66.87 35.39
N ALA A 12 -17.42 66.21 34.24
CA ALA A 12 -18.57 65.57 33.60
C ALA A 12 -18.15 64.58 32.50
N VAL A 13 -18.40 63.29 32.80
CA VAL A 13 -18.82 62.21 31.90
C VAL A 13 -17.85 61.76 30.81
N ALA A 14 -17.17 60.65 31.10
CA ALA A 14 -16.65 59.74 30.09
C ALA A 14 -17.82 59.13 29.29
N THR A 15 -18.02 59.56 28.05
CA THR A 15 -18.69 58.72 27.05
C THR A 15 -17.61 58.04 26.22
N ALA A 16 -17.30 56.80 26.59
CA ALA A 16 -16.61 55.88 25.71
C ALA A 16 -17.48 55.66 24.46
N ALA A 17 -17.22 56.42 23.39
CA ALA A 17 -17.70 56.09 22.05
C ALA A 17 -16.60 55.30 21.32
N PHE A 18 -16.18 54.17 21.91
CA PHE A 18 -15.54 53.09 21.17
C PHE A 18 -16.59 52.00 20.94
N THR A 19 -17.63 52.34 20.18
CA THR A 19 -18.44 51.36 19.47
C THR A 19 -18.25 51.59 17.98
N SER A 20 -17.02 51.37 17.49
CA SER A 20 -16.90 50.75 16.18
C SER A 20 -16.94 49.24 16.41
N ALA A 21 -18.11 48.76 16.84
CA ALA A 21 -18.57 47.50 16.30
C ALA A 21 -18.56 47.73 14.79
N ALA A 22 -17.58 47.16 14.10
CA ALA A 22 -17.66 46.97 12.67
C ALA A 22 -18.81 45.99 12.43
N SER A 23 -20.04 46.44 12.62
CA SER A 23 -21.21 45.87 11.99
C SER A 23 -21.12 46.29 10.53
N ALA A 24 -20.17 45.69 9.82
CA ALA A 24 -20.38 45.40 8.42
C ALA A 24 -21.66 44.58 8.39
N GLY A 25 -22.76 45.25 8.05
CA GLY A 25 -24.04 44.62 7.79
C GLY A 25 -23.87 43.67 6.61
N CYS A 26 -23.47 42.44 6.88
CA CYS A 26 -23.71 41.31 6.01
C CYS A 26 -24.94 40.58 6.53
N ASN A 27 -26.10 41.19 6.38
CA ASN A 27 -27.41 40.57 6.64
C ASN A 27 -27.79 39.50 5.59
N VAL A 28 -26.83 38.99 4.81
CA VAL A 28 -26.96 37.74 4.05
C VAL A 28 -25.58 37.09 3.94
N CYS A 29 -24.97 36.75 5.08
CA CYS A 29 -24.07 35.58 5.09
C CYS A 29 -24.96 34.34 4.97
N TYR A 30 -25.56 34.12 3.80
CA TYR A 30 -25.98 32.78 3.42
C TYR A 30 -24.68 32.02 3.15
N THR A 31 -24.01 31.61 4.23
CA THR A 31 -22.99 30.58 4.15
C THR A 31 -23.80 29.32 3.88
N PRO A 32 -23.79 28.76 2.65
CA PRO A 32 -24.48 27.51 2.40
C PRO A 32 -23.98 26.49 3.44
N PRO A 33 -24.87 25.72 4.09
CA PRO A 33 -24.46 24.73 5.08
C PRO A 33 -23.34 23.89 4.46
N PRO A 34 -22.19 23.72 5.13
CA PRO A 34 -21.08 23.01 4.53
C PRO A 34 -21.45 21.53 4.40
N GLN A 35 -21.87 21.17 3.18
CA GLN A 35 -21.92 19.81 2.64
C GLN A 35 -22.90 18.87 3.41
N PRO A 36 -23.42 17.80 2.79
CA PRO A 36 -24.44 16.97 3.44
C PRO A 36 -23.88 16.42 4.76
N CYS A 37 -24.70 16.45 5.82
CA CYS A 37 -24.40 15.73 7.08
C CYS A 37 -24.45 14.22 6.79
N THR A 38 -23.42 13.73 6.11
CA THR A 38 -23.24 12.32 5.78
C THR A 38 -22.79 11.63 7.06
N THR A 39 -23.81 11.13 7.76
CA THR A 39 -23.79 9.95 8.64
C THR A 39 -22.88 10.03 9.87
N CYS A 40 -23.42 9.69 11.05
CA CYS A 40 -22.64 9.56 12.30
C CYS A 40 -21.48 8.54 12.19
N TYR A 41 -21.47 7.76 11.10
CA TYR A 41 -20.45 6.80 10.75
C TYR A 41 -19.86 7.17 9.39
N GLN A 42 -18.54 7.21 9.30
CA GLN A 42 -17.84 7.27 8.03
C GLN A 42 -17.39 5.87 7.63
N VAL A 43 -17.50 5.53 6.35
CA VAL A 43 -16.95 4.27 5.82
C VAL A 43 -15.44 4.44 5.72
N GLN A 44 -14.70 3.67 6.49
CA GLN A 44 -13.25 3.54 6.36
C GLN A 44 -12.93 2.28 5.56
N THR A 45 -12.08 2.41 4.55
CA THR A 45 -11.67 1.31 3.68
C THR A 45 -10.22 0.95 3.95
N VAL A 46 -9.98 -0.31 4.33
CA VAL A 46 -8.64 -0.86 4.48
C VAL A 46 -8.23 -1.51 3.15
N PRO A 47 -7.13 -1.07 2.51
CA PRO A 47 -6.70 -1.65 1.25
C PRO A 47 -6.20 -3.11 1.43
N PRO A 48 -6.37 -3.97 0.42
CA PRO A 48 -5.80 -5.31 0.43
C PRO A 48 -4.27 -5.27 0.47
N GLN A 49 -3.68 -6.22 1.17
CA GLN A 49 -2.23 -6.34 1.27
C GLN A 49 -1.71 -7.45 0.35
N TYR A 50 -0.69 -7.12 -0.44
CA TYR A 50 -0.03 -8.03 -1.37
C TYR A 50 1.42 -8.27 -0.95
N ARG A 51 1.93 -9.46 -1.24
CA ARG A 51 3.33 -9.81 -1.05
C ARG A 51 3.86 -10.50 -2.29
N THR A 52 5.09 -10.14 -2.67
CA THR A 52 5.85 -10.85 -3.70
C THR A 52 6.50 -12.07 -3.08
N VAL A 53 6.21 -13.24 -3.62
CA VAL A 53 6.83 -14.51 -3.22
C VAL A 53 7.74 -14.96 -4.34
N GLU A 54 8.99 -15.26 -3.98
CA GLU A 54 9.95 -15.90 -4.87
C GLU A 54 9.94 -17.40 -4.64
N GLN A 55 9.70 -18.16 -5.70
CA GLN A 55 9.72 -19.62 -5.66
C GLN A 55 10.75 -20.15 -6.64
N THR A 56 11.62 -21.03 -6.15
CA THR A 56 12.54 -21.80 -7.01
C THR A 56 11.75 -22.97 -7.60
N VAL A 57 11.59 -22.98 -8.92
CA VAL A 57 10.85 -24.03 -9.64
C VAL A 57 11.82 -24.74 -10.59
N MET A 58 11.78 -26.08 -10.60
CA MET A 58 12.49 -26.88 -11.58
C MET A 58 11.82 -26.70 -12.95
N VAL A 59 12.57 -26.20 -13.92
CA VAL A 59 12.05 -25.93 -15.28
C VAL A 59 12.36 -27.05 -16.27
N SER A 60 13.41 -27.82 -16.01
CA SER A 60 13.77 -28.98 -16.81
C SER A 60 14.40 -30.06 -15.93
N PRO A 61 13.85 -31.29 -15.93
CA PRO A 61 14.44 -32.39 -15.17
C PRO A 61 15.79 -32.81 -15.77
N GLY A 62 16.72 -33.20 -14.91
CA GLY A 62 17.98 -33.78 -15.34
C GLY A 62 17.75 -35.12 -16.02
N HIS A 63 18.49 -35.40 -17.09
CA HIS A 63 18.40 -36.67 -17.82
C HIS A 63 19.78 -37.12 -18.31
N VAL A 64 19.85 -38.40 -18.68
CA VAL A 64 21.09 -39.03 -19.18
C VAL A 64 20.87 -39.38 -20.65
N ILE A 65 21.76 -38.88 -21.51
CA ILE A 65 21.80 -39.25 -22.93
C ILE A 65 22.87 -40.33 -23.11
N ALA A 66 22.49 -41.45 -23.73
CA ALA A 66 23.40 -42.53 -24.07
C ALA A 66 23.77 -42.44 -25.56
N HIS A 67 25.05 -42.17 -25.83
CA HIS A 67 25.60 -42.16 -27.18
C HIS A 67 26.21 -43.53 -27.48
N ARG A 68 25.64 -44.26 -28.44
CA ARG A 68 26.10 -45.60 -28.83
C ARG A 68 26.95 -45.54 -30.09
N THR A 69 28.15 -46.07 -30.03
CA THR A 69 29.03 -46.24 -31.20
C THR A 69 28.94 -47.69 -31.69
N PRO A 70 28.50 -47.94 -32.93
CA PRO A 70 28.41 -49.30 -33.45
C PRO A 70 29.80 -49.89 -33.72
N ALA A 71 29.93 -51.21 -33.57
CA ALA A 71 31.15 -51.92 -33.92
C ALA A 71 31.44 -51.85 -35.42
N GLN A 72 32.70 -51.62 -35.77
CA GLN A 72 33.15 -51.58 -37.17
C GLN A 72 34.00 -52.81 -37.49
N TYR A 73 33.61 -53.52 -38.54
CA TYR A 73 34.30 -54.71 -39.04
C TYR A 73 34.92 -54.44 -40.40
N ARG A 74 36.15 -54.92 -40.62
CA ARG A 74 36.82 -54.85 -41.91
C ARG A 74 37.36 -56.23 -42.29
N THR A 75 37.10 -56.63 -43.53
CA THR A 75 37.70 -57.83 -44.11
C THR A 75 39.06 -57.47 -44.71
N VAL A 76 40.12 -58.08 -44.19
CA VAL A 76 41.47 -58.01 -44.77
C VAL A 76 41.65 -59.15 -45.77
N MET A 77 42.56 -59.02 -46.74
CA MET A 77 42.73 -59.96 -47.87
C MET A 77 43.19 -61.39 -47.51
N VAL A 78 43.22 -61.72 -46.22
CA VAL A 78 43.24 -63.08 -45.69
C VAL A 78 41.91 -63.24 -44.95
N PRO A 79 41.03 -64.23 -45.24
CA PRO A 79 39.63 -64.27 -44.80
C PRO A 79 39.48 -64.38 -43.28
N ARG A 80 39.72 -63.28 -42.59
CA ARG A 80 39.68 -63.13 -41.14
C ARG A 80 39.03 -61.80 -40.84
N THR A 81 37.85 -61.85 -40.23
CA THR A 81 37.18 -60.67 -39.71
C THR A 81 37.93 -60.21 -38.48
N VAL A 82 38.54 -59.03 -38.54
CA VAL A 82 39.23 -58.44 -37.40
C VAL A 82 38.37 -57.30 -36.86
N MET A 83 38.12 -57.30 -35.56
CA MET A 83 37.46 -56.20 -34.87
C MET A 83 38.37 -54.97 -34.94
N VAL A 84 37.89 -53.90 -35.57
CA VAL A 84 38.69 -52.68 -35.78
C VAL A 84 38.49 -51.68 -34.65
N ALA A 85 37.32 -51.69 -34.02
CA ALA A 85 37.03 -50.94 -32.81
C ALA A 85 35.98 -51.71 -31.98
N PRO A 86 36.14 -51.76 -30.64
CA PRO A 86 35.13 -52.33 -29.76
C PRO A 86 33.88 -51.45 -29.74
N GLU A 87 32.74 -52.06 -29.40
CA GLU A 87 31.53 -51.31 -29.10
C GLU A 87 31.70 -50.46 -27.83
N GLY A 88 31.10 -49.28 -27.83
CA GLY A 88 31.22 -48.33 -26.74
C GLY A 88 29.92 -47.57 -26.49
N VAL A 89 29.68 -47.27 -25.23
CA VAL A 89 28.59 -46.40 -24.79
C VAL A 89 29.20 -45.27 -23.98
N ALA A 90 28.97 -44.03 -24.43
CA ALA A 90 29.30 -42.84 -23.67
C ALA A 90 28.02 -42.28 -23.03
N TYR A 91 28.09 -41.92 -21.76
CA TYR A 91 26.98 -41.32 -21.02
C TYR A 91 27.24 -39.84 -20.81
N GLU A 92 26.30 -39.01 -21.27
CA GLU A 92 26.30 -37.58 -21.00
C GLU A 92 25.22 -37.27 -19.96
N ARG A 93 25.61 -36.67 -18.83
CA ARG A 93 24.70 -36.31 -17.74
C ARG A 93 24.37 -34.83 -17.84
N ILE A 94 23.10 -34.53 -18.11
CA ILE A 94 22.60 -33.15 -18.16
C ILE A 94 22.00 -32.81 -16.78
N PRO A 95 22.50 -31.77 -16.09
CA PRO A 95 21.99 -31.39 -14.78
C PRO A 95 20.57 -30.79 -14.88
N PRO A 96 19.76 -30.89 -13.80
CA PRO A 96 18.48 -30.21 -13.73
C PRO A 96 18.65 -28.69 -13.78
N GLN A 97 17.73 -28.01 -14.45
CA GLN A 97 17.71 -26.56 -14.56
C GLN A 97 16.63 -25.98 -13.64
N TYR A 98 16.98 -24.93 -12.90
CA TYR A 98 16.10 -24.22 -11.99
C TYR A 98 15.96 -22.77 -12.40
N ALA A 99 14.77 -22.20 -12.20
CA ALA A 99 14.52 -20.78 -12.40
C ALA A 99 13.72 -20.21 -11.23
N THR A 100 13.93 -18.92 -10.97
CA THR A 100 13.14 -18.16 -10.00
C THR A 100 11.90 -17.63 -10.69
N GLN A 101 10.73 -17.93 -10.13
CA GLN A 101 9.47 -17.31 -10.54
C GLN A 101 9.00 -16.36 -9.46
N GLN A 102 8.58 -15.17 -9.88
CA GLN A 102 7.96 -14.17 -9.02
C GLN A 102 6.45 -14.25 -9.17
N ARG A 103 5.74 -14.40 -8.04
CA ARG A 103 4.28 -14.38 -8.00
C ARG A 103 3.80 -13.39 -6.96
N VAL A 104 2.81 -12.59 -7.34
CA VAL A 104 2.11 -11.69 -6.42
C VAL A 104 0.95 -12.45 -5.80
N GLU A 105 0.94 -12.54 -4.48
CA GLU A 105 -0.14 -13.19 -3.73
C GLU A 105 -0.78 -12.20 -2.76
N MET A 106 -2.10 -12.25 -2.66
CA MET A 106 -2.87 -11.48 -1.69
C MET A 106 -2.72 -12.15 -0.32
N VAL A 107 -2.25 -11.40 0.66
CA VAL A 107 -2.00 -11.89 2.03
C VAL A 107 -3.16 -11.54 2.96
N SER A 108 -3.85 -10.44 2.68
CA SER A 108 -5.02 -10.02 3.44
C SER A 108 -6.03 -9.32 2.53
N PRO A 109 -7.32 -9.74 2.55
CA PRO A 109 -8.36 -9.07 1.80
C PRO A 109 -8.65 -7.67 2.39
N GLY A 110 -8.91 -6.71 1.50
CA GLY A 110 -9.39 -5.40 1.92
C GLY A 110 -10.83 -5.50 2.44
N TYR A 111 -11.16 -4.68 3.43
CA TYR A 111 -12.51 -4.60 3.99
C TYR A 111 -12.87 -3.17 4.34
N SER A 112 -14.17 -2.90 4.37
CA SER A 112 -14.71 -1.60 4.77
C SER A 112 -15.48 -1.76 6.08
N TYR A 113 -15.29 -0.81 7.01
CA TYR A 113 -16.04 -0.77 8.26
C TYR A 113 -16.51 0.65 8.58
N TYR A 114 -17.53 0.74 9.41
CA TYR A 114 -18.10 2.01 9.86
C TYR A 114 -17.36 2.50 11.10
N GLN A 115 -16.69 3.64 11.01
CA GLN A 115 -16.04 4.28 12.15
C GLN A 115 -16.87 5.48 12.62
N PRO A 116 -17.12 5.63 13.95
CA PRO A 116 -17.75 6.84 14.46
C PRO A 116 -16.85 8.05 14.21
N VAL A 117 -17.44 9.11 13.67
CA VAL A 117 -16.79 10.43 13.53
C VAL A 117 -17.21 11.33 14.67
N GLN A 118 -16.34 12.26 15.06
CA GLN A 118 -16.78 13.35 15.92
C GLN A 118 -17.91 14.10 15.21
N PRO A 119 -19.09 14.20 15.84
CA PRO A 119 -20.19 14.93 15.24
C PRO A 119 -19.81 16.41 15.17
N THR A 120 -19.63 16.92 13.95
CA THR A 120 -19.68 18.35 13.68
C THR A 120 -21.11 18.90 13.77
N CYS A 121 -22.10 18.03 14.00
CA CYS A 121 -23.51 18.36 14.17
C CYS A 121 -24.06 17.76 15.46
N SER A 122 -24.75 18.56 16.28
CA SER A 122 -25.26 18.27 17.63
C SER A 122 -26.28 17.13 17.77
N THR A 123 -26.49 16.29 16.75
CA THR A 123 -27.60 15.32 16.66
C THR A 123 -27.18 13.85 16.78
N CYS A 124 -25.87 13.52 16.85
CA CYS A 124 -25.42 12.15 17.09
C CYS A 124 -25.28 11.87 18.59
N GLY A 125 -26.40 11.66 19.29
CA GLY A 125 -26.38 11.22 20.70
C GLY A 125 -27.70 11.44 21.41
N GLY A 126 -28.55 10.41 21.46
CA GLY A 126 -29.85 10.55 22.13
C GLY A 126 -30.64 9.26 22.31
N TYR A 127 -30.04 8.21 22.89
CA TYR A 127 -30.79 7.13 23.56
C TYR A 127 -29.99 6.64 24.79
N GLY A 128 -30.12 7.35 25.91
CA GLY A 128 -29.72 6.86 27.21
C GLY A 128 -30.96 6.35 27.95
N TYR A 129 -31.03 5.05 28.22
CA TYR A 129 -32.07 4.45 29.05
C TYR A 129 -31.91 4.95 30.49
N GLY A 130 -32.94 5.61 31.02
CA GLY A 130 -33.01 6.03 32.41
C GLY A 130 -33.42 4.89 33.33
N TYR A 131 -32.61 4.64 34.36
CA TYR A 131 -33.02 4.10 35.65
C TYR A 131 -32.84 5.20 36.70
#